data_AF-A0A433QIZ4-F1
#
_entry.id   AF-A0A433QIZ4-F1
#
_cell.length_a   1.000
_cell.length_b   1.000
_cell.length_c   1.000
_cell.angle_alpha   90.00
_cell.angle_beta   90.00
_cell.angle_gamma   90.00
#
_symmetry.space_group_name_H-M   'P 1'
#
loop_
_entity.id
_entity.type
_entity.pdbx_description
1 polymer ?
#
loop_
_entity_poly.entity_id
_entity_poly.type
_entity_poly.pdbx_seq_one_letter_code
_entity_poly.pdbx_strand_id
1 'polypeptide(L)'
;MRVKSIGTLGVIARRQGAVDVNKAVGHFLLGILQALPPKGDTTADAAIEALNAFYDIYADAEFDYDAPVFVACGFFPALKGVVPAVKNMVGIGLGVFECGIILTKAIDKRKQRDLRLRADEALENLTAFIKYKESERKKARLMTFT
;
A
#
# COMPACT_ATOMS: atom_id res chain seq x y z
N MET A 1 -18.06 -5.45 5.16
CA MET A 1 -17.90 -4.36 6.14
C MET A 1 -16.48 -3.77 6.15
N ARG A 2 -15.41 -4.57 6.20
CA ARG A 2 -14.02 -4.06 6.28
C ARG A 2 -13.64 -3.04 5.18
N VAL A 3 -13.96 -3.30 3.91
CA VAL A 3 -13.62 -2.40 2.78
C VAL A 3 -14.21 -1.00 2.94
N LYS A 4 -15.50 -0.88 3.32
CA LYS A 4 -16.15 0.43 3.50
C LYS A 4 -15.55 1.22 4.67
N SER A 5 -15.14 0.52 5.74
CA SER A 5 -14.46 1.14 6.87
C SER A 5 -13.09 1.68 6.47
N ILE A 6 -12.34 0.94 5.65
CA ILE A 6 -11.03 1.38 5.12
C ILE A 6 -11.18 2.66 4.30
N GLY A 7 -12.12 2.70 3.35
CA GLY A 7 -12.37 3.90 2.55
C GLY A 7 -12.77 5.12 3.40
N THR A 8 -13.63 4.92 4.40
CA THR A 8 -14.05 6.01 5.31
C THR A 8 -12.87 6.56 6.13
N LEU A 9 -12.03 5.67 6.67
CA LEU A 9 -10.84 6.05 7.42
C LEU A 9 -9.83 6.79 6.53
N GLY A 10 -9.71 6.40 5.26
CA GLY A 10 -8.87 7.09 4.27
C GLY A 10 -9.24 8.57 4.11
N VAL A 11 -10.54 8.86 4.00
CA VAL A 11 -11.03 10.25 3.89
C VAL A 11 -10.75 11.05 5.17
N ILE A 12 -10.96 10.46 6.35
CA ILE A 12 -10.69 11.12 7.63
C ILE A 12 -9.19 11.44 7.80
N ALA A 13 -8.33 10.53 7.37
CA ALA A 13 -6.87 10.69 7.48
C ALA A 13 -6.31 11.81 6.61
N ARG A 14 -7.03 12.24 5.56
CA ARG A 14 -6.63 13.35 4.68
C ARG A 14 -6.86 14.74 5.28
N ARG A 15 -7.52 14.83 6.43
CA ARG A 15 -7.79 16.10 7.09
C ARG A 15 -6.49 16.74 7.59
N GLN A 16 -6.18 17.94 7.09
CA GLN A 16 -5.07 18.76 7.60
C GLN A 16 -5.30 19.18 9.05
N GLY A 17 -4.21 19.32 9.81
CA GLY A 17 -4.21 19.64 11.23
C GLY A 17 -4.51 18.44 12.14
N ALA A 18 -4.61 17.22 11.60
CA ALA A 18 -4.93 16.00 12.34
C ALA A 18 -3.84 14.92 12.17
N VAL A 19 -2.57 15.31 12.35
CA VAL A 19 -1.39 14.45 12.12
C VAL A 19 -1.44 13.15 12.93
N ASP A 20 -1.88 13.19 14.19
CA ASP A 20 -1.97 11.99 15.03
C ASP A 20 -3.01 10.98 14.51
N VAL A 21 -4.12 11.49 13.98
CA VAL A 21 -5.17 10.66 13.37
C VAL A 21 -4.65 10.04 12.08
N ASN A 22 -3.97 10.83 11.24
CA ASN A 22 -3.33 10.35 10.02
C ASN A 22 -2.33 9.24 10.33
N LYS A 23 -1.49 9.41 11.36
CA LYS A 23 -0.53 8.41 11.82
C LYS A 23 -1.20 7.11 12.25
N ALA A 24 -2.24 7.19 13.09
CA ALA A 24 -2.97 6.01 13.54
C ALA A 24 -3.61 5.24 12.37
N VAL A 25 -4.24 5.95 11.44
CA VAL A 25 -4.82 5.34 10.23
C VAL A 25 -3.74 4.77 9.33
N GLY A 26 -2.63 5.47 9.12
CA GLY A 26 -1.50 5.00 8.31
C GLY A 26 -0.90 3.69 8.82
N HIS A 27 -0.70 3.56 10.14
CA HIS A 27 -0.27 2.30 10.74
C HIS A 27 -1.31 1.19 10.58
N PHE A 28 -2.59 1.49 10.74
CA PHE A 28 -3.67 0.52 10.53
C PHE A 28 -3.69 0.00 9.08
N LEU A 29 -3.64 0.90 8.10
CA LEU A 29 -3.58 0.55 6.68
C LEU A 29 -2.34 -0.30 6.38
N LEU A 30 -1.18 0.06 6.93
CA LEU A 30 0.06 -0.69 6.72
C LEU A 30 -0.03 -2.09 7.33
N GLY A 31 -0.67 -2.20 8.50
CA GLY A 31 -0.95 -3.47 9.15
C GLY A 31 -1.81 -4.40 8.28
N ILE A 32 -2.84 -3.87 7.61
CA ILE A 32 -3.66 -4.64 6.64
C ILE A 32 -2.78 -5.22 5.54
N LEU A 33 -1.88 -4.41 4.97
CA LEU A 33 -0.97 -4.82 3.90
C LEU A 33 0.06 -5.85 4.36
N GLN A 34 0.58 -5.70 5.58
CA GLN A 34 1.54 -6.64 6.17
C GLN A 34 0.90 -7.97 6.57
N ALA A 35 -0.40 -7.98 6.85
CA ALA A 35 -1.20 -9.17 7.13
C ALA A 35 -1.70 -9.89 5.85
N LEU A 36 -1.16 -9.55 4.67
CA LEU A 36 -1.34 -10.37 3.48
C LEU A 36 -0.76 -11.78 3.70
N PRO A 37 -1.38 -12.81 3.11
CA PRO A 37 -0.85 -14.18 3.15
C PRO A 37 0.61 -14.25 2.67
N PRO A 38 1.48 -15.07 3.29
CA PRO A 38 1.16 -16.08 4.31
C PRO A 38 1.10 -15.54 5.76
N LYS A 39 1.40 -14.26 6.00
CA LYS A 39 1.55 -13.71 7.34
C LYS A 39 0.22 -13.46 8.07
N GLY A 40 -0.89 -13.39 7.34
CA GLY A 40 -2.21 -13.17 7.91
C GLY A 40 -3.36 -13.58 6.99
N ASP A 41 -4.56 -13.08 7.29
CA ASP A 41 -5.84 -13.41 6.68
C ASP A 41 -6.43 -12.28 5.81
N THR A 42 -5.65 -11.22 5.53
CA THR A 42 -6.13 -10.09 4.70
C THR A 42 -6.58 -10.58 3.33
N THR A 43 -7.83 -10.25 2.98
CA THR A 43 -8.42 -10.50 1.66
C THR A 43 -7.91 -9.52 0.61
N ALA A 44 -7.86 -9.93 -0.66
CA ALA A 44 -7.42 -9.07 -1.76
C ALA A 44 -8.18 -7.74 -1.86
N ASP A 45 -9.50 -7.75 -1.70
CA ASP A 45 -10.33 -6.53 -1.71
C ASP A 45 -9.88 -5.50 -0.65
N ALA A 46 -9.61 -5.98 0.57
CA ALA A 46 -9.18 -5.12 1.66
C ALA A 46 -7.77 -4.55 1.43
N ALA A 47 -6.87 -5.34 0.83
CA ALA A 47 -5.53 -4.87 0.49
C ALA A 47 -5.56 -3.83 -0.64
N ILE A 48 -6.38 -4.04 -1.68
CA ILE A 48 -6.58 -3.08 -2.78
C ILE A 48 -7.12 -1.75 -2.22
N GLU A 49 -8.14 -1.80 -1.39
CA GLU A 49 -8.72 -0.59 -0.79
C GLU A 49 -7.70 0.12 0.11
N ALA A 50 -6.90 -0.62 0.88
CA ALA A 50 -5.85 -0.04 1.71
C ALA A 50 -4.75 0.63 0.87
N LEU A 51 -4.37 0.03 -0.27
CA LEU A 51 -3.41 0.63 -1.21
C LEU A 51 -3.96 1.94 -1.80
N ASN A 52 -5.20 1.94 -2.27
CA ASN A 52 -5.84 3.15 -2.82
C ASN A 52 -5.92 4.26 -1.77
N ALA A 53 -6.33 3.93 -0.54
CA ALA A 53 -6.34 4.89 0.56
C ALA A 53 -4.92 5.43 0.85
N PHE A 54 -3.88 4.59 0.78
CA PHE A 54 -2.50 5.03 0.92
C PHE A 54 -2.09 6.03 -0.15
N TYR A 55 -2.43 5.77 -1.41
CA TYR A 55 -2.12 6.68 -2.51
C TYR A 55 -2.81 8.02 -2.33
N ASP A 56 -4.09 8.00 -1.93
CA ASP A 56 -4.87 9.23 -1.73
C ASP A 56 -4.40 10.07 -0.54
N ILE A 57 -4.00 9.41 0.56
CA ILE A 57 -3.49 10.10 1.75
C ILE A 57 -2.13 10.75 1.43
N TYR A 58 -1.19 9.96 0.90
CA TYR A 58 0.22 10.38 0.77
C TYR A 58 0.57 10.78 -0.68
N ALA A 59 -0.39 11.33 -1.41
CA ALA A 59 -0.20 11.75 -2.81
C ALA A 59 0.87 12.86 -2.95
N ASP A 60 0.95 13.78 -1.99
CA ASP A 60 1.78 14.99 -2.05
C ASP A 60 2.68 15.12 -0.81
N ALA A 61 3.92 15.55 -1.00
CA ALA A 61 4.86 15.85 0.08
C ALA A 61 4.60 17.19 0.78
N GLU A 62 3.79 18.07 0.20
CA GLU A 62 3.42 19.36 0.82
C GLU A 62 2.41 19.20 1.97
N PHE A 63 1.83 18.01 2.14
CA PHE A 63 0.92 17.77 3.25
C PHE A 63 1.64 17.77 4.61
N ASP A 64 0.97 18.37 5.59
CA ASP A 64 1.45 18.53 6.97
C ASP A 64 1.79 17.19 7.66
N TYR A 65 1.24 16.08 7.18
CA TYR A 65 1.51 14.73 7.67
C TYR A 65 2.55 13.93 6.87
N ASP A 66 3.01 14.35 5.68
CA ASP A 66 3.96 13.53 4.89
C ASP A 66 5.31 13.42 5.63
N ALA A 67 5.93 14.54 5.99
CA ALA A 67 7.19 14.53 6.74
C ALA A 67 7.08 13.85 8.13
N PRO A 68 6.15 14.23 9.03
CA PRO A 68 6.11 13.67 10.38
C PRO A 68 5.49 12.26 10.47
N VAL A 69 4.77 11.79 9.44
CA VAL A 69 4.17 10.45 9.44
C VAL A 69 4.84 9.57 8.39
N PHE A 70 4.67 9.89 7.11
CA PHE A 70 5.12 9.01 6.01
C PHE A 70 6.64 8.81 5.99
N VAL A 71 7.41 9.89 6.23
CA VAL A 71 8.87 9.84 6.29
C VAL A 71 9.33 9.34 7.65
N ALA A 72 8.94 10.02 8.75
CA ALA A 72 9.46 9.72 10.07
C ALA A 72 9.05 8.33 10.61
N CYS A 73 7.87 7.82 10.25
CA CYS A 73 7.42 6.47 10.65
C CYS A 73 7.90 5.36 9.69
N GLY A 74 8.68 5.69 8.67
CA GLY A 74 9.26 4.70 7.76
C GLY A 74 8.23 3.96 6.90
N PHE A 75 7.14 4.61 6.50
CA PHE A 75 6.11 3.96 5.68
C PHE A 75 6.60 3.61 4.28
N PHE A 76 7.50 4.39 3.70
CA PHE A 76 8.08 4.10 2.39
C PHE A 76 8.90 2.79 2.32
N PRO A 77 9.91 2.55 3.18
CA PRO A 77 10.62 1.27 3.16
C PRO A 77 9.68 0.10 3.51
N ALA A 78 8.70 0.31 4.40
CA ALA A 78 7.70 -0.71 4.70
C ALA A 78 6.85 -1.04 3.46
N LEU A 79 6.39 -0.05 2.71
CA LEU A 79 5.59 -0.22 1.50
C LEU A 79 6.38 -0.94 0.39
N LYS A 80 7.68 -0.64 0.23
CA LYS A 80 8.60 -1.41 -0.64
C LYS A 80 8.63 -2.89 -0.25
N GLY A 81 8.64 -3.20 1.05
CA GLY A 81 8.62 -4.56 1.56
C GLY A 81 7.32 -5.34 1.33
N VAL A 82 6.20 -4.65 1.08
CA VAL A 82 4.89 -5.28 0.78
C VAL A 82 4.79 -5.71 -0.68
N VAL A 83 5.54 -5.09 -1.61
CA VAL A 83 5.48 -5.37 -3.06
C VAL A 83 5.49 -6.86 -3.42
N PRO A 84 6.36 -7.72 -2.86
CA PRO A 84 6.35 -9.16 -3.16
C PRO A 84 5.05 -9.84 -2.76
N ALA A 85 4.45 -9.45 -1.62
CA ALA A 85 3.19 -10.00 -1.15
C ALA A 85 2.02 -9.59 -2.08
N VAL A 86 2.00 -8.33 -2.55
CA VAL A 86 0.99 -7.88 -3.54
C VAL A 86 1.16 -8.62 -4.86
N LYS A 87 2.39 -8.79 -5.37
CA LYS A 87 2.67 -9.59 -6.58
C LYS A 87 2.17 -11.03 -6.46
N ASN A 88 2.35 -11.64 -5.29
CA ASN A 88 1.87 -13.00 -5.03
C ASN A 88 0.33 -13.08 -4.97
N MET A 89 -0.33 -12.10 -4.34
CA MET A 89 -1.80 -11.98 -4.32
C MET A 89 -2.39 -11.85 -5.72
N VAL A 90 -1.76 -11.02 -6.55
CA VAL A 90 -2.10 -10.79 -7.96
C VAL A 90 -1.80 -12.03 -8.81
N GLY A 91 -0.81 -12.84 -8.44
CA GLY A 91 -0.37 -14.02 -9.19
C GLY A 91 0.68 -13.71 -10.25
N ILE A 92 1.48 -12.64 -10.06
CA ILE A 92 2.62 -12.23 -10.91
C ILE A 92 3.96 -12.75 -10.34
N GLY A 93 3.92 -13.66 -9.37
CA GLY A 93 5.11 -14.32 -8.82
C GLY A 93 5.75 -15.31 -9.79
N LEU A 94 6.77 -14.84 -10.52
CA LEU A 94 7.87 -15.67 -11.03
C LEU A 94 8.48 -16.45 -9.85
N GLY A 95 8.72 -17.74 -10.04
CA GLY A 95 9.10 -18.68 -8.99
C GLY A 95 10.19 -18.18 -8.05
N VAL A 96 9.88 -18.20 -6.75
CA VAL A 96 10.81 -18.64 -5.72
C VAL A 96 10.06 -19.67 -4.91
N PHE A 97 10.30 -20.92 -5.29
CA PHE A 97 10.10 -22.09 -4.46
C PHE A 97 10.87 -21.88 -3.16
N GLU A 98 10.17 -21.63 -2.06
CA GLU A 98 10.46 -22.34 -0.80
C GLU A 98 9.16 -22.53 -0.02
N CYS A 99 8.95 -23.79 0.36
CA CYS A 99 7.84 -24.33 1.15
C CYS A 99 6.44 -24.31 0.50
N GLY A 100 6.13 -25.37 -0.25
CA GLY A 100 5.07 -26.36 0.09
C GLY A 100 3.66 -25.93 0.52
N ILE A 101 3.32 -24.64 0.53
CA ILE A 101 1.99 -24.12 0.85
C ILE A 101 1.42 -23.55 -0.44
N ILE A 102 0.62 -24.41 -1.07
CA ILE A 102 -0.21 -24.24 -2.25
C ILE A 102 -0.51 -22.77 -2.62
N LEU A 103 -0.29 -22.45 -3.90
CA LEU A 103 -0.69 -21.26 -4.69
C LEU A 103 -2.22 -20.94 -4.68
N THR A 104 -2.93 -21.30 -3.61
CA THR A 104 -4.40 -21.26 -3.45
C THR A 104 -5.03 -19.87 -3.38
N LYS A 105 -4.24 -18.79 -3.42
CA LYS A 105 -4.73 -17.41 -3.22
C LYS A 105 -4.34 -16.41 -4.31
N ALA A 106 -3.86 -16.86 -5.47
CA ALA A 106 -3.89 -15.99 -6.65
C ALA A 106 -5.36 -15.74 -7.01
N ILE A 107 -5.72 -14.50 -7.28
CA ILE A 107 -7.10 -14.17 -7.69
C ILE A 107 -7.43 -14.98 -8.95
N ASP A 108 -8.42 -15.87 -8.85
CA ASP A 108 -8.82 -16.71 -9.97
C ASP A 108 -9.49 -15.84 -11.04
N LYS A 109 -8.75 -15.58 -12.12
CA LYS A 109 -9.20 -14.75 -13.24
C LYS A 109 -10.48 -15.27 -13.90
N ARG A 110 -10.78 -16.57 -13.80
CA ARG A 110 -11.98 -17.18 -14.40
C ARG A 110 -13.23 -16.90 -13.57
N LYS A 111 -13.08 -16.80 -12.25
CA LYS A 111 -14.19 -16.59 -11.31
C LYS A 111 -14.35 -15.12 -10.88
N GLN A 112 -13.26 -14.38 -10.77
CA GLN A 112 -13.22 -13.02 -10.21
C GLN A 112 -12.41 -12.08 -11.10
N ARG A 113 -12.87 -11.91 -12.35
CA ARG A 113 -12.18 -11.10 -13.37
C ARG A 113 -12.06 -9.62 -12.98
N ASP A 114 -13.09 -9.04 -12.38
CA ASP A 114 -13.09 -7.65 -11.92
C ASP A 114 -12.05 -7.41 -10.80
N LEU A 115 -12.06 -8.27 -9.78
CA LEU A 115 -11.08 -8.24 -8.69
C LEU A 115 -9.65 -8.39 -9.21
N ARG A 116 -9.43 -9.25 -10.20
CA ARG A 116 -8.12 -9.44 -10.84
C ARG A 116 -7.64 -8.15 -11.50
N LEU A 117 -8.52 -7.48 -12.26
CA LEU A 117 -8.23 -6.22 -12.95
C LEU A 117 -7.86 -5.12 -11.94
N ARG A 118 -8.66 -4.95 -10.89
CA ARG A 118 -8.40 -3.99 -9.82
C ARG A 118 -7.10 -4.26 -9.08
N ALA A 119 -6.74 -5.53 -8.91
CA ALA A 119 -5.49 -5.91 -8.27
C ALA A 119 -4.27 -5.64 -9.16
N ASP A 120 -4.39 -5.87 -10.48
CA ASP A 120 -3.35 -5.51 -11.45
C ASP A 120 -3.11 -3.99 -11.46
N GLU A 121 -4.19 -3.21 -11.53
CA GLU A 121 -4.14 -1.74 -11.47
C GLU A 121 -3.51 -1.24 -10.15
N ALA A 122 -3.91 -1.81 -9.01
CA ALA A 122 -3.34 -1.44 -7.72
C ALA A 122 -1.84 -1.73 -7.62
N LEU A 123 -1.35 -2.81 -8.25
CA LEU A 123 0.07 -3.16 -8.31
C LEU A 123 0.87 -2.25 -9.25
N GLU A 124 0.29 -1.89 -10.39
CA GLU A 124 0.88 -0.91 -11.31
C GLU A 124 1.03 0.44 -10.59
N ASN A 125 -0.03 0.91 -9.95
CA ASN A 125 -0.04 2.12 -9.14
C ASN A 125 0.95 2.05 -7.98
N LEU A 126 1.10 0.89 -7.31
CA LEU A 126 2.09 0.71 -6.25
C LEU A 126 3.52 0.95 -6.76
N THR A 127 3.82 0.36 -7.91
CA THR A 127 5.14 0.45 -8.52
C THR A 127 5.43 1.88 -8.99
N ALA A 128 4.43 2.55 -9.58
CA ALA A 128 4.52 3.94 -9.97
C ALA A 128 4.69 4.88 -8.76
N PHE A 129 3.90 4.68 -7.71
CA PHE A 129 3.93 5.45 -6.48
C PHE A 129 5.29 5.34 -5.77
N ILE A 130 5.87 4.13 -5.68
CA ILE A 130 7.21 3.94 -5.11
C ILE A 130 8.27 4.69 -5.92
N LYS A 131 8.23 4.63 -7.26
CA LYS A 131 9.16 5.37 -8.12
C LYS A 131 9.01 6.88 -7.97
N TYR A 132 7.77 7.37 -7.92
CA TYR A 132 7.45 8.78 -7.71
C TYR A 132 8.00 9.28 -6.36
N LYS A 133 7.71 8.58 -5.26
CA LYS A 133 8.23 8.96 -3.93
C LYS A 133 9.75 8.86 -3.85
N GLU A 134 10.38 7.95 -4.59
CA GLU A 134 11.84 7.88 -4.67
C GLU A 134 12.45 9.09 -5.39
N SER A 135 11.86 9.53 -6.51
CA SER A 135 12.34 10.70 -7.25
C SER A 135 12.10 12.01 -6.49
N GLU A 136 10.93 12.15 -5.87
CA GLU A 136 10.57 13.29 -5.01
C GLU A 136 11.62 13.48 -3.90
N ARG A 137 12.00 12.38 -3.23
CA ARG A 137 12.99 12.41 -2.15
C ARG A 137 14.41 12.66 -2.64
N LYS A 138 14.77 12.13 -3.80
CA LYS A 138 16.07 12.42 -4.42
C LYS A 138 16.18 13.92 -4.74
N LYS A 139 15.11 14.53 -5.24
CA LYS A 139 15.04 15.98 -5.52
C LYS A 139 15.13 16.81 -4.23
N ALA A 140 14.36 16.46 -3.20
CA ALA A 140 14.41 17.13 -1.90
C ALA A 140 15.82 17.09 -1.28
N ARG A 141 16.49 15.93 -1.34
CA ARG A 141 17.87 15.78 -0.86
C ARG A 141 18.86 16.64 -1.64
N LEU A 142 18.70 16.82 -2.95
CA LEU A 142 19.60 17.66 -3.76
C LEU A 142 19.43 19.15 -3.44
N MET A 143 18.22 19.61 -3.13
CA MET A 143 17.93 21.01 -2.79
C MET A 143 18.46 21.43 -1.41
N THR A 144 18.66 20.48 -0.48
CA THR A 144 19.24 20.79 0.84
C THR A 144 20.75 20.99 0.84
N PHE A 145 21.44 20.73 -0.28
CA PHE A 145 22.90 20.89 -0.42
C PHE A 145 23.33 22.09 -1.28
N THR A 146 22.39 22.95 -1.67
CA THR A 146 22.62 24.21 -2.41
C THR A 146 22.11 25.39 -1.60
#